data_AF-A0A1X6NFZ5-F1
#
_entry.id   AF-A0A1X6NFZ5-F1
#
_cell.length_a   1.000
_cell.length_b   1.000
_cell.length_c   1.000
_cell.angle_alpha   90.00
_cell.angle_beta   90.00
_cell.angle_gamma   90.00
#
_symmetry.space_group_name_H-M   'P 1'
#
loop_
_entity.id
_entity.type
_entity.pdbx_description
1 polymer ?
#
loop_
_entity_poly.entity_id
_entity_poly.type
_entity_poly.pdbx_seq_one_letter_code
_entity_poly.pdbx_strand_id
1 'polypeptide(L)'
;MKHGIAFRKFSRTSSHRMLMLRNLVTSLFEHEQIKTTLPKARDTARLAEKIITMGKKGSLPAYRRANAFLLKPALLPKVFKDFAQRYADRPGGYTRIHKFGNRPGDNAPHAILELVDNPRDLRFEMTARAVGWELLGKRLGPGGPKALARSGITDLEQIVEKERTLGPDQRGELRAKTRWNVQKLLRFRSADAAATLVAKAEDHADTLLARPLASKEAVEKDANDGDETPYAGLKSLRLKAGQTLPGGARSALSLAQGALGKEVTGRPRWFERRKLGIDKATIWDQA
;
A
#
# COMPACT_ATOMS: atom_id res chain seq x y z
N MET A 1 -5.09 -37.13 16.79
CA MET A 1 -4.59 -36.21 15.74
C MET A 1 -3.13 -36.53 15.45
N LYS A 2 -2.64 -36.50 14.21
CA LYS A 2 -1.18 -36.57 13.97
C LYS A 2 -0.56 -35.29 14.57
N HIS A 3 0.23 -35.42 15.63
CA HIS A 3 0.98 -34.30 16.21
C HIS A 3 2.10 -33.86 15.25
N GLY A 4 2.47 -32.57 15.26
CA GLY A 4 3.58 -32.05 14.43
C GLY A 4 3.25 -31.74 12.95
N ILE A 5 2.02 -31.33 12.63
CA ILE A 5 1.66 -30.97 11.25
C ILE A 5 2.38 -29.67 10.83
N ALA A 6 3.46 -29.81 10.06
CA ALA A 6 4.28 -28.69 9.58
C ALA A 6 3.59 -27.77 8.54
N PHE A 7 2.46 -28.18 7.95
CA PHE A 7 1.83 -27.47 6.82
C PHE A 7 0.31 -27.42 6.91
N ARG A 8 -0.31 -26.35 6.41
CA ARG A 8 -1.77 -26.22 6.38
C ARG A 8 -2.38 -27.21 5.39
N LYS A 9 -3.48 -27.88 5.75
CA LYS A 9 -4.13 -28.89 4.88
C LYS A 9 -5.04 -28.28 3.80
N PHE A 10 -5.55 -27.06 3.99
CA PHE A 10 -6.46 -26.34 3.07
C PHE A 10 -7.71 -27.13 2.65
N SER A 11 -8.17 -28.07 3.49
CA SER A 11 -9.28 -28.98 3.18
C SER A 11 -9.14 -29.65 1.81
N ARG A 12 -7.91 -30.05 1.46
CA ARG A 12 -7.56 -30.68 0.18
C ARG A 12 -6.73 -31.93 0.41
N THR A 13 -6.84 -32.88 -0.52
CA THR A 13 -5.93 -34.03 -0.62
C THR A 13 -4.49 -33.56 -0.84
N SER A 14 -3.51 -34.42 -0.57
CA SER A 14 -2.09 -34.04 -0.67
C SER A 14 -1.71 -33.60 -2.10
N SER A 15 -2.17 -34.34 -3.11
CA SER A 15 -1.93 -34.04 -4.53
C SER A 15 -2.53 -32.70 -4.94
N HIS A 16 -3.81 -32.47 -4.63
CA HIS A 16 -4.49 -31.22 -4.96
C HIS A 16 -3.87 -30.03 -4.21
N ARG A 17 -3.53 -30.19 -2.93
CA ARG A 17 -2.83 -29.14 -2.17
C ARG A 17 -1.50 -28.76 -2.82
N MET A 18 -0.69 -29.73 -3.21
CA MET A 18 0.59 -29.48 -3.88
C MET A 18 0.39 -28.80 -5.24
N LEU A 19 -0.57 -29.26 -6.04
CA LEU A 19 -0.86 -28.64 -7.34
C LEU A 19 -1.33 -27.18 -7.18
N MET A 20 -2.20 -26.89 -6.20
CA MET A 20 -2.65 -25.53 -5.88
C MET A 20 -1.46 -24.63 -5.50
N LEU A 21 -0.54 -25.11 -4.66
CA LEU A 21 0.64 -24.34 -4.26
C LEU A 21 1.61 -24.13 -5.44
N ARG A 22 1.83 -25.14 -6.28
CA ARG A 22 2.62 -25.02 -7.51
C ARG A 22 2.03 -23.97 -8.44
N ASN A 23 0.72 -23.96 -8.60
CA ASN A 23 0.00 -22.95 -9.39
C ASN A 23 0.23 -21.55 -8.82
N LEU A 24 -0.03 -21.32 -7.51
CA LEU A 24 0.15 -20.01 -6.89
C LEU A 24 1.59 -19.48 -6.99
N VAL A 25 2.59 -20.36 -6.83
CA VAL A 25 4.00 -19.97 -7.00
C VAL A 25 4.30 -19.62 -8.46
N THR A 26 3.78 -20.40 -9.40
CA THR A 26 3.95 -20.14 -10.85
C THR A 26 3.33 -18.78 -11.21
N SER A 27 2.11 -18.49 -10.75
CA SER A 27 1.45 -17.19 -10.94
C SER A 27 2.20 -16.04 -10.26
N LEU A 28 2.82 -16.28 -9.10
CA LEU A 28 3.64 -15.27 -8.42
C LEU A 28 4.87 -14.90 -9.26
N PHE A 29 5.55 -15.86 -9.90
CA PHE A 29 6.70 -15.55 -10.75
C PHE A 29 6.32 -14.92 -12.09
N GLU A 30 5.15 -15.27 -12.61
CA GLU A 30 4.59 -14.68 -13.82
C GLU A 30 4.25 -13.21 -13.63
N HIS A 31 3.46 -12.89 -12.59
CA HIS A 31 2.90 -11.55 -12.38
C HIS A 31 3.65 -10.71 -11.34
N GLU A 32 4.59 -11.29 -10.59
CA GLU A 32 5.34 -10.69 -9.48
C GLU A 32 4.50 -10.23 -8.28
N GLN A 33 3.18 -10.22 -8.42
CA GLN A 33 2.20 -9.88 -7.39
C GLN A 33 0.91 -10.68 -7.61
N ILE A 34 0.38 -11.28 -6.55
CA ILE A 34 -0.90 -12.01 -6.56
C ILE A 34 -1.73 -11.66 -5.33
N LYS A 35 -3.06 -11.71 -5.47
CA LYS A 35 -4.00 -11.57 -4.37
C LYS A 35 -4.59 -12.93 -4.02
N THR A 36 -4.51 -13.33 -2.75
CA THR A 36 -5.05 -14.61 -2.29
C THR A 36 -5.43 -14.56 -0.80
N THR A 37 -5.97 -15.64 -0.25
CA THR A 37 -6.24 -15.73 1.19
C THR A 37 -4.92 -15.76 1.98
N LEU A 38 -4.86 -15.08 3.12
CA LEU A 38 -3.69 -15.02 4.00
C LEU A 38 -3.00 -16.37 4.27
N PRO A 39 -3.71 -17.47 4.63
CA PRO A 39 -3.04 -18.75 4.87
C PRO A 39 -2.39 -19.34 3.62
N LYS A 40 -3.00 -19.14 2.43
CA LYS A 40 -2.40 -19.56 1.15
C LYS A 40 -1.17 -18.72 0.82
N ALA A 41 -1.24 -17.39 1.00
CA ALA A 41 -0.11 -16.50 0.76
C ALA A 41 1.14 -16.89 1.58
N ARG A 42 0.95 -17.24 2.86
CA ARG A 42 2.05 -17.68 3.74
C ARG A 42 2.71 -18.97 3.27
N ASP A 43 1.94 -19.97 2.86
CA ASP A 43 2.49 -21.24 2.39
C ASP A 43 3.15 -21.11 1.00
N THR A 44 2.58 -20.28 0.12
CA THR A 44 3.16 -19.94 -1.18
C THR A 44 4.47 -19.18 -1.04
N ALA A 45 4.54 -18.17 -0.16
CA ALA A 45 5.75 -17.39 0.12
C ALA A 45 6.95 -18.29 0.45
N ARG A 46 6.76 -19.24 1.39
CA ARG A 46 7.78 -20.20 1.80
C ARG A 46 8.33 -21.04 0.64
N LEU A 47 7.47 -21.43 -0.30
CA LEU A 47 7.87 -22.24 -1.46
C LEU A 47 8.55 -21.38 -2.53
N ALA A 48 8.03 -20.18 -2.78
CA ALA A 48 8.61 -19.22 -3.71
C ALA A 48 10.03 -18.83 -3.28
N GLU A 49 10.26 -18.56 -1.99
CA GLU A 49 11.58 -18.22 -1.47
C GLU A 49 12.61 -19.31 -1.71
N LYS A 50 12.23 -20.59 -1.53
CA LYS A 50 13.11 -21.72 -1.81
C LYS A 50 13.50 -21.80 -3.29
N ILE A 51 12.57 -21.50 -4.19
CA ILE A 51 12.84 -21.53 -5.63
C ILE A 51 13.73 -20.38 -6.06
N ILE A 52 13.54 -19.19 -5.48
CA ILE A 52 14.46 -18.06 -5.71
C ILE A 52 15.87 -18.40 -5.20
N THR A 53 15.99 -19.01 -4.02
CA THR A 53 17.29 -19.49 -3.50
C THR A 53 17.93 -20.52 -4.43
N MET A 54 17.14 -21.43 -5.02
CA MET A 54 17.62 -22.37 -6.05
C MET A 54 18.08 -21.64 -7.32
N GLY A 55 17.33 -20.60 -7.74
CA GLY A 55 17.68 -19.71 -8.85
C GLY A 55 19.03 -19.04 -8.64
N LYS A 56 19.22 -18.40 -7.49
CA LYS A 56 20.50 -17.77 -7.08
C LYS A 56 21.67 -18.74 -7.07
N LYS A 57 21.46 -20.01 -6.68
CA LYS A 57 22.52 -21.03 -6.66
C LYS A 57 23.00 -21.41 -8.06
N GLY A 58 22.16 -21.32 -9.09
CA GLY A 58 22.52 -21.59 -10.49
C GLY A 58 22.92 -23.03 -10.85
N SER A 59 23.02 -23.96 -9.88
CA SER A 59 23.46 -25.34 -10.14
C SER A 59 22.46 -26.17 -10.96
N LEU A 60 22.94 -27.09 -11.79
CA LEU A 60 22.09 -28.00 -12.59
C LEU A 60 21.06 -28.79 -11.75
N PRO A 61 21.39 -29.33 -10.56
CA PRO A 61 20.40 -29.98 -9.70
C PRO A 61 19.30 -29.03 -9.22
N ALA A 62 19.65 -27.76 -8.94
CA ALA A 62 18.68 -26.74 -8.55
C ALA A 62 17.73 -26.40 -9.71
N TYR A 63 18.26 -26.30 -10.93
CA TYR A 63 17.47 -26.11 -12.15
C TYR A 63 16.48 -27.26 -12.36
N ARG A 64 16.93 -28.51 -12.29
CA ARG A 64 16.06 -29.70 -12.43
C ARG A 64 14.94 -29.72 -11.39
N ARG A 65 15.24 -29.39 -10.13
CA ARG A 65 14.23 -29.31 -9.05
C ARG A 65 13.22 -28.19 -9.28
N ALA A 66 13.66 -27.02 -9.72
CA ALA A 66 12.77 -25.91 -10.04
C ALA A 66 11.87 -26.24 -11.24
N ASN A 67 12.42 -26.85 -12.30
CA ASN A 67 11.69 -27.29 -13.48
C ASN A 67 10.60 -28.32 -13.12
N ALA A 68 10.94 -29.31 -12.28
CA ALA A 68 9.96 -30.30 -11.81
C ALA A 68 8.83 -29.69 -10.98
N PHE A 69 9.08 -28.55 -10.32
CA PHE A 69 8.09 -27.88 -9.47
C PHE A 69 7.20 -26.89 -10.22
N LEU A 70 7.76 -26.05 -11.10
CA LEU A 70 6.95 -25.07 -11.83
C LEU A 70 5.99 -25.73 -12.82
N LEU A 71 4.85 -25.09 -13.06
CA LEU A 71 3.88 -25.58 -14.06
C LEU A 71 4.15 -25.01 -15.45
N LYS A 72 4.85 -23.87 -15.53
CA LYS A 72 5.24 -23.19 -16.78
C LYS A 72 6.76 -23.16 -16.89
N PRO A 73 7.39 -24.07 -17.67
CA PRO A 73 8.85 -24.09 -17.84
C PRO A 73 9.42 -22.79 -18.43
N ALA A 74 8.61 -22.05 -19.20
CA ALA A 74 8.99 -20.76 -19.78
C ALA A 74 9.38 -19.70 -18.73
N LEU A 75 9.01 -19.86 -17.46
CA LEU A 75 9.40 -18.95 -16.38
C LEU A 75 10.78 -19.28 -15.77
N LEU A 76 11.40 -20.41 -16.13
CA LEU A 76 12.71 -20.79 -15.58
C LEU A 76 13.81 -19.78 -15.91
N PRO A 77 13.96 -19.28 -17.16
CA PRO A 77 14.95 -18.25 -17.45
C PRO A 77 14.79 -17.01 -16.56
N LYS A 78 13.54 -16.56 -16.32
CA LYS A 78 13.25 -15.41 -15.45
C LYS A 78 13.72 -15.65 -14.00
N VAL A 79 13.53 -16.88 -13.48
CA VAL A 79 13.97 -17.24 -12.12
C VAL A 79 15.50 -17.31 -11.99
N PHE A 80 16.18 -17.88 -12.99
CA PHE A 80 17.63 -18.11 -12.94
C PHE A 80 18.47 -16.95 -13.50
N LYS A 81 17.86 -15.99 -14.20
CA LYS A 81 18.52 -14.76 -14.69
C LYS A 81 18.02 -13.56 -13.91
N ASP A 82 16.82 -13.06 -14.23
CA ASP A 82 16.31 -11.79 -13.72
C ASP A 82 16.19 -11.77 -12.19
N PHE A 83 15.54 -12.78 -11.59
CA PHE A 83 15.39 -12.84 -10.14
C PHE A 83 16.70 -13.20 -9.43
N ALA A 84 17.57 -13.99 -10.06
CA ALA A 84 18.88 -14.30 -9.51
C ALA A 84 19.74 -13.01 -9.40
N GLN A 85 19.73 -12.18 -10.44
CA GLN A 85 20.41 -10.89 -10.46
C GLN A 85 19.77 -9.91 -9.48
N ARG A 86 18.44 -9.76 -9.50
CA ARG A 86 17.71 -8.84 -8.60
C ARG A 86 17.97 -9.13 -7.12
N TYR A 87 18.11 -10.40 -6.76
CA TYR A 87 18.26 -10.82 -5.36
C TYR A 87 19.66 -11.30 -4.99
N ALA A 88 20.68 -11.05 -5.82
CA ALA A 88 22.04 -11.54 -5.61
C ALA A 88 22.55 -11.25 -4.18
N ASP A 89 22.48 -9.99 -3.76
CA ASP A 89 23.02 -9.52 -2.47
C ASP A 89 22.06 -9.69 -1.28
N ARG A 90 20.81 -10.10 -1.54
CA ARG A 90 19.76 -10.20 -0.52
C ARG A 90 19.80 -11.58 0.18
N PRO A 91 20.03 -11.66 1.50
CA PRO A 91 20.06 -12.93 2.23
C PRO A 91 18.65 -13.38 2.66
N GLY A 92 17.81 -13.80 1.70
CA GLY A 92 16.44 -14.24 1.96
C GLY A 92 15.42 -13.11 2.05
N GLY A 93 14.16 -13.46 2.36
CA GLY A 93 13.07 -12.48 2.44
C GLY A 93 12.74 -11.84 1.09
N TYR A 94 12.64 -12.67 0.04
CA TYR A 94 12.34 -12.22 -1.34
C TYR A 94 10.86 -11.94 -1.57
N THR A 95 10.00 -12.37 -0.64
CA THR A 95 8.55 -12.19 -0.72
C THR A 95 8.05 -11.26 0.38
N ARG A 96 6.96 -10.56 0.11
CA ARG A 96 6.27 -9.71 1.09
C ARG A 96 4.78 -10.01 1.07
N ILE A 97 4.19 -10.10 2.27
CA ILE A 97 2.76 -10.34 2.46
C ILE A 97 2.14 -9.09 3.07
N HIS A 98 1.22 -8.47 2.34
CA HIS A 98 0.39 -7.37 2.85
C HIS A 98 -0.99 -7.90 3.19
N LYS A 99 -1.44 -7.71 4.43
CA LYS A 99 -2.82 -8.05 4.81
C LYS A 99 -3.77 -7.08 4.09
N PHE A 100 -4.78 -7.62 3.43
CA PHE A 100 -5.72 -6.86 2.60
C PHE A 100 -7.17 -7.08 3.08
N GLY A 101 -7.42 -6.82 4.36
CA GLY A 101 -8.74 -6.99 4.97
C GLY A 101 -9.33 -8.39 4.77
N ASN A 102 -10.66 -8.47 4.77
CA ASN A 102 -11.41 -9.70 4.56
C ASN A 102 -12.25 -9.60 3.29
N ARG A 103 -12.46 -10.74 2.62
CA ARG A 103 -13.27 -10.81 1.41
C ARG A 103 -14.76 -10.66 1.72
N PRO A 104 -15.50 -9.83 0.96
CA PRO A 104 -16.95 -9.76 1.10
C PRO A 104 -17.60 -11.10 0.75
N GLY A 105 -18.62 -11.49 1.50
CA GLY A 105 -19.34 -12.76 1.34
C GLY A 105 -18.89 -13.81 2.36
N ASP A 106 -17.66 -14.31 2.25
CA ASP A 106 -17.16 -15.39 3.11
C ASP A 106 -16.26 -14.92 4.27
N ASN A 107 -16.06 -13.60 4.40
CA ASN A 107 -15.22 -12.96 5.42
C ASN A 107 -13.79 -13.55 5.52
N ALA A 108 -13.30 -14.18 4.45
CA ALA A 108 -12.00 -14.84 4.48
C ALA A 108 -10.87 -13.79 4.49
N PRO A 109 -9.85 -13.92 5.34
CA PRO A 109 -8.75 -12.95 5.40
C PRO A 109 -7.93 -13.01 4.12
N HIS A 110 -7.80 -11.86 3.45
CA HIS A 110 -7.06 -11.71 2.19
C HIS A 110 -5.69 -11.09 2.42
N ALA A 111 -4.78 -11.38 1.50
CA ALA A 111 -3.47 -10.80 1.46
C ALA A 111 -2.96 -10.65 0.02
N ILE A 112 -2.17 -9.62 -0.20
CA ILE A 112 -1.38 -9.45 -1.41
C ILE A 112 -0.01 -10.06 -1.13
N LEU A 113 0.38 -11.05 -1.92
CA LEU A 113 1.71 -11.64 -1.92
C LEU A 113 2.47 -11.06 -3.11
N GLU A 114 3.62 -10.47 -2.86
CA GLU A 114 4.46 -9.87 -3.90
C GLU A 114 5.92 -10.27 -3.75
N LEU A 115 6.64 -10.19 -4.86
CA LEU A 115 8.10 -10.22 -4.88
C LEU A 115 8.66 -8.85 -4.49
N VAL A 116 9.67 -8.82 -3.62
CA VAL A 116 10.30 -7.57 -3.19
C VAL A 116 11.03 -6.92 -4.37
N ASP A 117 11.09 -5.58 -4.43
CA ASP A 117 11.81 -4.85 -5.48
C ASP A 117 11.25 -5.07 -6.90
N ASN A 118 9.97 -5.44 -6.99
CA ASN A 118 9.27 -5.52 -8.27
C ASN A 118 8.86 -4.12 -8.78
N PRO A 119 8.58 -3.95 -10.09
CA PRO A 119 8.18 -2.65 -10.66
C PRO A 119 6.92 -2.02 -10.05
N ARG A 120 6.02 -2.85 -9.50
CA ARG A 120 4.73 -2.51 -8.87
C ARG A 120 4.73 -2.79 -7.35
N ASP A 121 5.88 -2.66 -6.69
CA ASP A 121 6.03 -2.97 -5.26
C ASP A 121 5.12 -2.06 -4.43
N LEU A 122 4.11 -2.66 -3.78
CA LEU A 122 3.08 -1.92 -3.06
C LEU A 122 3.71 -1.14 -1.89
N ARG A 123 4.71 -1.71 -1.21
CA ARG A 123 5.36 -1.03 -0.08
C ARG A 123 6.12 0.20 -0.56
N PHE A 124 6.73 0.11 -1.73
CA PHE A 124 7.45 1.23 -2.35
C PHE A 124 6.49 2.37 -2.67
N GLU A 125 5.39 2.09 -3.36
CA GLU A 125 4.33 3.07 -3.67
C GLU A 125 3.76 3.73 -2.41
N MET A 126 3.39 2.92 -1.41
CA MET A 126 2.84 3.45 -0.16
C MET A 126 3.84 4.34 0.60
N THR A 127 5.13 4.03 0.52
CA THR A 127 6.16 4.83 1.19
C THR A 127 6.41 6.14 0.46
N ALA A 128 6.49 6.13 -0.87
CA ALA A 128 6.58 7.35 -1.67
C ALA A 128 5.41 8.30 -1.40
N ARG A 129 4.18 7.76 -1.34
CA ARG A 129 2.99 8.54 -0.97
C ARG A 129 3.07 9.12 0.45
N ALA A 130 3.56 8.34 1.41
CA ALA A 130 3.74 8.82 2.79
C ALA A 130 4.79 9.95 2.87
N VAL A 131 5.89 9.85 2.12
CA VAL A 131 6.91 10.90 2.02
C VAL A 131 6.31 12.17 1.42
N GLY A 132 5.64 12.06 0.26
CA GLY A 132 4.97 13.20 -0.39
C GLY A 132 3.95 13.88 0.54
N TRP A 133 3.11 13.11 1.22
CA TRP A 133 2.13 13.63 2.18
C TRP A 133 2.78 14.35 3.38
N GLU A 134 3.81 13.76 3.99
CA GLU A 134 4.49 14.35 5.14
C GLU A 134 5.22 15.64 4.79
N LEU A 135 5.91 15.67 3.64
CA LEU A 135 6.62 16.85 3.19
C LEU A 135 5.65 17.95 2.76
N LEU A 136 4.58 17.60 2.04
CA LEU A 136 3.51 18.53 1.70
C LEU A 136 2.96 19.22 2.96
N GLY A 137 2.61 18.43 3.99
CA GLY A 137 2.07 18.97 5.24
C GLY A 137 3.03 19.88 6.01
N LYS A 138 4.35 19.67 5.87
CA LYS A 138 5.38 20.53 6.50
C LYS A 138 5.67 21.81 5.72
N ARG A 139 5.59 21.74 4.39
CA ARG A 139 5.86 22.89 3.50
C ARG A 139 4.63 23.77 3.29
N LEU A 140 3.43 23.28 3.65
CA LEU A 140 2.21 24.07 3.65
C LEU A 140 2.28 25.17 4.72
N GLY A 141 2.78 26.34 4.32
CA GLY A 141 2.90 27.53 5.17
C GLY A 141 1.77 28.55 4.95
N PRO A 142 1.94 29.78 5.45
CA PRO A 142 0.94 30.85 5.35
C PRO A 142 0.61 31.28 3.91
N GLY A 143 1.49 31.01 2.94
CA GLY A 143 1.22 31.25 1.51
C GLY A 143 0.18 30.31 0.88
N GLY A 144 -0.26 29.29 1.61
CA GLY A 144 -1.31 28.36 1.18
C GLY A 144 -0.91 27.46 0.00
N PRO A 145 -1.86 26.66 -0.51
CA PRO A 145 -1.57 25.65 -1.54
C PRO A 145 -1.23 26.26 -2.91
N LYS A 146 -1.74 27.45 -3.25
CA LYS A 146 -1.43 28.12 -4.52
C LYS A 146 0.04 28.55 -4.61
N ALA A 147 0.62 29.02 -3.51
CA ALA A 147 2.04 29.38 -3.49
C ALA A 147 2.93 28.15 -3.64
N LEU A 148 2.61 27.07 -2.91
CA LEU A 148 3.37 25.82 -2.95
C LEU A 148 3.29 25.13 -4.32
N ALA A 149 2.12 25.20 -4.98
CA ALA A 149 1.98 24.68 -6.35
C ALA A 149 2.85 25.42 -7.38
N ARG A 150 3.21 26.68 -7.14
CA ARG A 150 4.12 27.44 -8.01
C ARG A 150 5.59 27.13 -7.74
N SER A 151 5.96 26.96 -6.48
CA SER A 151 7.34 26.70 -6.08
C SER A 151 7.74 25.23 -6.21
N GLY A 152 6.77 24.31 -6.18
CA GLY A 152 7.01 22.90 -5.98
C GLY A 152 7.57 22.60 -4.58
N ILE A 153 7.78 21.31 -4.29
CA ILE A 153 8.54 20.88 -3.12
C ILE A 153 10.00 20.75 -3.57
N THR A 154 10.83 21.71 -3.20
CA THR A 154 12.28 21.60 -3.38
C THR A 154 12.88 20.74 -2.25
N ASP A 155 14.05 20.16 -2.49
CA ASP A 155 14.88 19.44 -1.51
C ASP A 155 14.51 17.96 -1.23
N LEU A 156 13.54 17.35 -1.94
CA LEU A 156 13.16 15.96 -1.69
C LEU A 156 14.33 14.98 -1.78
N GLU A 157 15.17 15.12 -2.81
CA GLU A 157 16.33 14.25 -3.02
C GLU A 157 17.29 14.31 -1.83
N GLN A 158 17.61 15.53 -1.37
CA GLN A 158 18.51 15.76 -0.24
C GLN A 158 17.92 15.20 1.05
N ILE A 159 16.62 15.36 1.27
CA ILE A 159 15.92 14.82 2.44
C ILE A 159 15.96 13.29 2.40
N VAL A 160 15.62 12.66 1.29
CA VAL A 160 15.62 11.20 1.18
C VAL A 160 17.02 10.62 1.40
N GLU A 161 18.07 11.25 0.86
CA GLU A 161 19.44 10.77 1.04
C GLU A 161 19.95 11.00 2.48
N LYS A 162 19.58 12.11 3.11
CA LYS A 162 19.83 12.33 4.54
C LYS A 162 19.14 11.25 5.38
N GLU A 163 17.85 11.04 5.17
CA GLU A 163 17.03 10.06 5.89
C GLU A 163 17.52 8.62 5.72
N ARG A 164 18.17 8.30 4.59
CA ARG A 164 18.78 7.00 4.32
C ARG A 164 19.92 6.66 5.29
N THR A 165 20.69 7.67 5.70
CA THR A 165 21.90 7.48 6.53
C THR A 165 21.65 7.68 8.02
N LEU A 166 20.52 8.28 8.41
CA LEU A 166 20.20 8.58 9.80
C LEU A 166 20.11 7.32 10.68
N GLY A 167 20.71 7.41 11.87
CA GLY A 167 20.61 6.39 12.91
C GLY A 167 19.24 6.35 13.61
N PRO A 168 18.94 5.29 14.39
CA PRO A 168 17.66 5.13 15.10
C PRO A 168 17.36 6.26 16.10
N ASP A 169 18.38 6.78 16.78
CA ASP A 169 18.24 7.79 17.84
C ASP A 169 18.22 9.23 17.31
N GLN A 170 18.63 9.41 16.05
CA GLN A 170 18.70 10.73 15.43
C GLN A 170 17.32 11.22 15.03
N ARG A 171 17.06 12.52 15.20
CA ARG A 171 15.84 13.15 14.69
C ARG A 171 16.06 13.57 13.23
N GLY A 172 15.08 13.25 12.41
CA GLY A 172 15.03 13.57 10.99
C GLY A 172 13.70 14.24 10.69
N GLU A 173 13.52 14.62 9.44
CA GLU A 173 12.33 15.29 8.96
C GLU A 173 11.17 14.29 8.80
N LEU A 174 11.41 13.09 8.31
CA LEU A 174 10.33 12.11 8.17
C LEU A 174 9.97 11.47 9.52
N ARG A 175 8.70 11.07 9.66
CA ARG A 175 8.24 10.24 10.79
C ARG A 175 9.08 8.97 10.86
N ALA A 176 9.37 8.51 12.08
CA ALA A 176 10.26 7.35 12.30
C ALA A 176 9.86 6.10 11.49
N LYS A 177 8.56 5.79 11.38
CA LYS A 177 8.06 4.66 10.57
C LYS A 177 8.27 4.86 9.06
N THR A 178 8.08 6.08 8.57
CA THR A 178 8.25 6.43 7.15
C THR A 178 9.73 6.36 6.79
N ARG A 179 10.60 6.97 7.58
CA ARG A 179 12.07 6.82 7.48
C ARG A 179 12.50 5.37 7.45
N TRP A 180 12.05 4.57 8.42
CA TRP A 180 12.41 3.15 8.50
C TRP A 180 12.03 2.39 7.22
N ASN A 181 10.89 2.72 6.61
CA ASN A 181 10.50 2.12 5.34
C ASN A 181 11.39 2.56 4.19
N VAL A 182 11.71 3.86 4.09
CA VAL A 182 12.62 4.40 3.08
C VAL A 182 13.97 3.68 3.16
N GLN A 183 14.56 3.61 4.34
CA GLN A 183 15.82 2.89 4.59
C GLN A 183 15.74 1.41 4.19
N LYS A 184 14.66 0.72 4.56
CA LYS A 184 14.47 -0.71 4.22
C LYS A 184 14.31 -0.96 2.72
N LEU A 185 13.60 -0.07 2.03
CA LEU A 185 13.33 -0.19 0.59
C LEU A 185 14.56 0.14 -0.24
N LEU A 186 15.33 1.15 0.15
CA LEU A 186 16.53 1.59 -0.59
C LEU A 186 17.78 0.75 -0.29
N ARG A 187 17.76 -0.11 0.74
CA ARG A 187 18.94 -0.89 1.16
C ARG A 187 19.53 -1.79 0.06
N PHE A 188 18.69 -2.43 -0.76
CA PHE A 188 19.12 -3.44 -1.74
C PHE A 188 18.67 -3.12 -3.17
N ARG A 189 18.09 -1.93 -3.40
CA ARG A 189 17.70 -1.50 -4.74
C ARG A 189 18.88 -0.83 -5.45
N SER A 190 18.74 -0.64 -6.77
CA SER A 190 19.69 0.13 -7.57
C SER A 190 19.82 1.58 -7.09
N ALA A 191 20.91 2.24 -7.50
CA ALA A 191 21.14 3.66 -7.18
C ALA A 191 19.97 4.55 -7.61
N ASP A 192 19.36 4.28 -8.77
CA ASP A 192 18.24 5.03 -9.34
C ASP A 192 16.93 4.92 -8.54
N ALA A 193 16.86 4.00 -7.56
CA ALA A 193 15.65 3.79 -6.78
C ALA A 193 15.32 4.97 -5.87
N ALA A 194 16.32 5.74 -5.43
CA ALA A 194 16.09 6.97 -4.67
C ALA A 194 15.40 8.03 -5.54
N ALA A 195 15.93 8.28 -6.74
CA ALA A 195 15.32 9.20 -7.71
C ALA A 195 13.90 8.75 -8.10
N THR A 196 13.69 7.44 -8.33
CA THR A 196 12.35 6.90 -8.61
C THR A 196 11.38 7.10 -7.44
N LEU A 197 11.87 6.99 -6.19
CA LEU A 197 11.05 7.21 -5.00
C LEU A 197 10.66 8.68 -4.86
N VAL A 198 11.60 9.59 -5.12
CA VAL A 198 11.39 11.03 -5.11
C VAL A 198 10.37 11.44 -6.17
N ALA A 199 10.56 11.01 -7.42
CA ALA A 199 9.63 11.30 -8.51
C ALA A 199 8.19 10.86 -8.19
N LYS A 200 8.01 9.69 -7.57
CA LYS A 200 6.68 9.22 -7.13
C LYS A 200 6.13 9.98 -5.93
N ALA A 201 6.99 10.48 -5.04
CA ALA A 201 6.57 11.31 -3.92
C ALA A 201 6.13 12.70 -4.39
N GLU A 202 6.86 13.29 -5.34
CA GLU A 202 6.52 14.53 -6.04
C GLU A 202 5.20 14.41 -6.78
N ASP A 203 5.05 13.42 -7.67
CA ASP A 203 3.81 13.15 -8.40
C ASP A 203 2.60 13.00 -7.46
N HIS A 204 2.79 12.34 -6.31
CA HIS A 204 1.75 12.23 -5.31
C HIS A 204 1.42 13.57 -4.65
N ALA A 205 2.43 14.36 -4.29
CA ALA A 205 2.24 15.68 -3.68
C ALA A 205 1.54 16.65 -4.66
N ASP A 206 1.95 16.64 -5.93
CA ASP A 206 1.34 17.43 -6.99
C ASP A 206 -0.10 17.02 -7.22
N THR A 207 -0.40 15.72 -7.24
CA THR A 207 -1.77 15.21 -7.32
C THR A 207 -2.63 15.71 -6.15
N LEU A 208 -2.06 15.80 -4.95
CA LEU A 208 -2.76 16.30 -3.76
C LEU A 208 -2.99 17.81 -3.80
N LEU A 209 -2.07 18.58 -4.41
CA LEU A 209 -2.21 20.03 -4.60
C LEU A 209 -3.16 20.38 -5.75
N ALA A 210 -3.08 19.67 -6.87
CA ALA A 210 -3.82 19.96 -8.09
C ALA A 210 -5.32 19.69 -7.94
N ARG A 211 -5.71 18.57 -7.30
CA ARG A 211 -7.13 18.21 -7.10
C ARG A 211 -7.99 19.31 -6.46
N PRO A 212 -7.60 19.88 -5.31
CA PRO A 212 -8.38 20.95 -4.70
C PRO A 212 -8.33 22.25 -5.52
N LEU A 213 -7.19 22.59 -6.13
CA LEU A 213 -7.06 23.80 -6.95
C LEU A 213 -7.95 23.73 -8.19
N ALA A 214 -7.90 22.64 -8.94
CA ALA A 214 -8.77 22.41 -10.09
C ALA A 214 -10.26 22.41 -9.71
N SER A 215 -10.62 21.79 -8.57
CA SER A 215 -12.01 21.82 -8.10
C SER A 215 -12.48 23.24 -7.75
N LYS A 216 -11.59 24.07 -7.18
CA LYS A 216 -11.89 25.45 -6.82
C LYS A 216 -11.99 26.34 -8.06
N GLU A 217 -11.09 26.17 -9.01
CA GLU A 217 -11.12 26.88 -10.30
C GLU A 217 -12.36 26.52 -11.12
N ALA A 218 -12.77 25.25 -11.14
CA ALA A 218 -14.02 24.85 -11.77
C ALA A 218 -15.24 25.53 -11.11
N VAL A 219 -15.29 25.56 -9.77
CA VAL A 219 -16.35 26.26 -9.02
C VAL A 219 -16.32 27.79 -9.25
N GLU A 220 -15.13 28.39 -9.32
CA GLU A 220 -14.94 29.82 -9.63
C GLU A 220 -15.30 30.15 -11.09
N LYS A 221 -15.02 29.25 -12.03
CA LYS A 221 -15.38 29.41 -13.44
C LYS A 221 -16.89 29.28 -13.65
N ASP A 222 -17.52 28.24 -13.11
CA ASP A 222 -18.98 28.09 -13.05
C ASP A 222 -19.65 29.27 -12.33
N ALA A 223 -18.89 29.99 -11.50
CA ALA A 223 -19.37 31.16 -10.82
C ALA A 223 -19.37 32.44 -11.67
N ASN A 224 -18.47 32.53 -12.65
CA ASN A 224 -18.22 33.70 -13.48
C ASN A 224 -18.81 33.57 -14.89
N ASP A 225 -18.95 32.34 -15.42
CA ASP A 225 -19.79 32.07 -16.59
C ASP A 225 -21.24 32.30 -16.16
N GLY A 226 -21.74 33.53 -16.35
CA GLY A 226 -23.16 33.86 -16.18
C GLY A 226 -24.00 32.95 -17.08
N ASP A 227 -25.20 32.59 -16.62
CA ASP A 227 -26.18 31.65 -17.19
C ASP A 227 -26.29 31.62 -18.75
N GLU A 228 -25.29 31.10 -19.46
CA GLU A 228 -25.31 30.82 -20.90
C GLU A 228 -25.52 29.33 -21.20
N THR A 229 -25.67 28.49 -20.18
CA THR A 229 -26.15 27.12 -20.36
C THR A 229 -27.65 27.06 -20.10
N PRO A 230 -28.47 26.45 -20.98
CA PRO A 230 -29.90 26.28 -20.76
C PRO A 230 -30.23 25.30 -19.60
N TYR A 231 -29.21 24.72 -18.98
CA TYR A 231 -29.30 23.89 -17.79
C TYR A 231 -28.95 24.72 -16.57
N ALA A 232 -29.73 24.59 -15.51
CA ALA A 232 -29.48 25.26 -14.25
C ALA A 232 -28.12 24.81 -13.69
N GLY A 233 -27.14 25.72 -13.59
CA GLY A 233 -25.77 25.41 -13.16
C GLY A 233 -25.69 24.85 -11.74
N LEU A 234 -24.54 24.33 -11.32
CA LEU A 234 -24.35 23.71 -9.98
C LEU A 234 -24.75 24.64 -8.81
N LYS A 235 -24.72 25.96 -9.00
CA LYS A 235 -25.20 26.99 -8.05
C LYS A 235 -26.72 27.02 -7.85
N SER A 236 -27.49 26.62 -8.85
CA SER A 236 -28.97 26.56 -8.78
C SER A 236 -29.47 25.40 -7.92
N LEU A 237 -28.63 24.39 -7.69
CA LEU A 237 -28.91 23.27 -6.82
C LEU A 237 -28.90 23.76 -5.37
N ARG A 238 -30.06 24.18 -4.86
CA ARG A 238 -30.31 24.32 -3.41
C ARG A 238 -30.24 22.93 -2.75
N LEU A 239 -29.02 22.47 -2.48
CA LEU A 239 -28.78 21.21 -1.78
C LEU A 239 -29.33 21.33 -0.35
N LYS A 240 -30.22 20.41 0.02
CA LYS A 240 -30.70 20.29 1.41
C LYS A 240 -29.62 19.69 2.31
N ALA A 241 -29.72 19.89 3.61
CA ALA A 241 -28.86 19.23 4.59
C ALA A 241 -28.83 17.71 4.34
N GLY A 242 -27.64 17.17 4.05
CA GLY A 242 -27.44 15.77 3.69
C GLY A 242 -27.24 15.48 2.19
N GLN A 243 -27.43 16.44 1.29
CA GLN A 243 -27.21 16.26 -0.16
C GLN A 243 -25.80 16.74 -0.61
N THR A 244 -25.28 16.14 -1.69
CA THR A 244 -24.06 16.59 -2.41
C THR A 244 -24.32 16.86 -3.87
N LEU A 245 -23.38 17.59 -4.47
CA LEU A 245 -23.27 17.72 -5.92
C LEU A 245 -23.15 16.33 -6.57
N PRO A 246 -23.77 16.13 -7.75
CA PRO A 246 -23.58 14.94 -8.56
C PRO A 246 -22.08 14.69 -8.82
N GLY A 247 -21.62 13.46 -8.57
CA GLY A 247 -20.20 13.09 -8.74
C GLY A 247 -19.29 13.37 -7.53
N GLY A 248 -19.78 14.06 -6.49
CA GLY A 248 -19.05 14.23 -5.23
C GLY A 248 -19.10 12.99 -4.33
N ALA A 249 -17.98 12.59 -3.73
CA ALA A 249 -17.95 11.53 -2.73
C ALA A 249 -18.15 12.09 -1.31
N ARG A 250 -18.89 11.37 -0.44
CA ARG A 250 -19.03 11.68 1.00
C ARG A 250 -18.55 10.54 1.89
N SER A 251 -18.16 10.90 3.11
CA SER A 251 -18.08 9.95 4.22
C SER A 251 -19.49 9.61 4.72
N ALA A 252 -19.71 8.37 5.17
CA ALA A 252 -21.00 7.93 5.70
C ALA A 252 -21.51 8.78 6.88
N LEU A 253 -20.59 9.41 7.62
CA LEU A 253 -20.88 10.26 8.77
C LEU A 253 -21.58 11.57 8.37
N SER A 254 -21.23 12.13 7.20
CA SER A 254 -21.83 13.36 6.67
C SER A 254 -23.23 13.12 6.07
N LEU A 255 -23.54 11.90 5.62
CA LEU A 255 -24.89 11.50 5.19
C LEU A 255 -25.87 11.42 6.38
N ALA A 256 -25.39 11.01 7.55
CA ALA A 256 -26.19 10.89 8.76
C ALA A 256 -26.56 12.24 9.42
N GLN A 257 -25.85 13.32 9.07
CA GLN A 257 -26.08 14.67 9.61
C GLN A 257 -27.13 15.50 8.82
N GLY A 258 -27.91 14.87 7.93
CA GLY A 258 -28.96 15.56 7.16
C GLY A 258 -30.16 16.04 7.99
N ALA A 259 -31.26 16.41 7.35
CA ALA A 259 -32.46 17.03 7.96
C ALA A 259 -33.14 16.28 9.14
N LEU A 260 -32.72 15.04 9.44
CA LEU A 260 -33.16 14.25 10.61
C LEU A 260 -32.16 14.26 11.78
N GLY A 261 -30.93 14.76 11.56
CA GLY A 261 -29.91 14.91 12.59
C GLY A 261 -30.14 16.19 13.39
N LYS A 262 -30.98 16.13 14.43
CA LYS A 262 -30.97 17.18 15.46
C LYS A 262 -29.56 17.28 16.04
N GLU A 263 -28.99 18.48 16.10
CA GLU A 263 -27.89 18.74 17.01
C GLU A 263 -28.39 18.46 18.42
N VAL A 264 -27.77 17.49 19.10
CA VAL A 264 -27.99 17.29 20.52
C VAL A 264 -27.21 18.39 21.23
N THR A 265 -27.83 19.56 21.37
CA THR A 265 -27.36 20.60 22.28
C THR A 265 -27.54 20.07 23.70
N GLY A 266 -26.43 19.62 24.29
CA GLY A 266 -26.38 19.07 25.65
C GLY A 266 -25.92 17.62 25.66
N ARG A 267 -24.68 17.38 26.08
CA ARG A 267 -24.15 16.02 26.27
C ARG A 267 -25.07 15.24 27.23
N PRO A 268 -25.70 14.13 26.80
CA PRO A 268 -26.49 13.34 27.73
C PRO A 268 -25.55 12.56 28.65
N ARG A 269 -25.82 12.63 29.96
CA ARG A 269 -25.01 12.09 31.07
C ARG A 269 -24.65 10.60 30.98
N TRP A 270 -25.21 9.83 30.06
CA TRP A 270 -24.85 8.41 29.84
C TRP A 270 -23.56 8.21 29.01
N PHE A 271 -22.95 9.29 28.49
CA PHE A 271 -21.56 9.29 28.00
C PHE A 271 -20.53 9.18 29.14
N GLU A 272 -20.92 9.32 30.41
CA GLU A 272 -20.10 8.94 31.57
C GLU A 272 -20.29 7.46 31.95
N ARG A 273 -20.14 6.55 30.98
CA ARG A 273 -19.94 5.12 31.30
C ARG A 273 -18.48 4.76 31.11
N ARG A 274 -17.86 4.32 32.22
CA ARG A 274 -16.51 3.72 32.30
C ARG A 274 -16.27 2.82 31.08
N LYS A 275 -15.18 3.10 30.36
CA LYS A 275 -14.69 2.31 29.23
C LYS A 275 -14.80 0.81 29.52
N LEU A 276 -15.75 0.14 28.88
CA LEU A 276 -15.75 -1.31 28.77
C LEU A 276 -14.63 -1.70 27.78
N GLY A 277 -13.43 -1.87 28.32
CA GLY A 277 -12.49 -2.96 27.98
C GLY A 277 -12.01 -3.17 26.54
N ILE A 278 -12.22 -2.27 25.57
CA ILE A 278 -11.84 -2.52 24.16
C ILE A 278 -10.48 -1.89 23.76
N ASP A 279 -9.89 -1.03 24.60
CA ASP A 279 -8.52 -0.50 24.38
C ASP A 279 -7.48 -1.14 25.33
N LYS A 280 -7.51 -2.46 25.51
CA LYS A 280 -6.29 -3.17 25.93
C LYS A 280 -5.65 -3.77 24.69
N ALA A 281 -4.58 -3.11 24.23
CA ALA A 281 -3.59 -3.78 23.42
C ALA A 281 -3.18 -5.07 24.15
N THR A 282 -3.38 -6.23 23.53
CA THR A 282 -2.67 -7.45 23.91
C THR A 282 -1.19 -7.19 23.73
N ILE A 283 -0.55 -6.68 24.77
CA ILE A 283 0.88 -6.82 25.01
C ILE A 283 1.05 -8.31 25.31
N TRP A 284 1.58 -9.05 24.34
CA TRP A 284 2.11 -10.38 24.59
C TRP A 284 3.47 -10.19 25.23
N ASP A 285 3.53 -10.28 26.55
CA ASP A 285 4.79 -10.51 27.26
C ASP A 285 5.31 -11.88 26.85
N GLN A 286 6.55 -11.90 26.36
CA GLN A 286 7.35 -13.11 26.26
C GLN A 286 7.96 -13.38 27.63
N ALA A 287 7.52 -14.47 28.26
CA ALA A 287 8.32 -15.24 29.20
C ALA A 287 8.52 -16.63 28.60
#